data_AF-A0A9K3P6D9-F1
#
_entry.id   AF-A0A9K3P6D9-F1
#
_cell.length_a   1.000
_cell.length_b   1.000
_cell.length_c   1.000
_cell.angle_alpha   90.00
_cell.angle_beta   90.00
_cell.angle_gamma   90.00
#
_symmetry.space_group_name_H-M   'P 1'
#
loop_
_entity.id
_entity.type
_entity.pdbx_description
1 polymer ?
#
loop_
_entity_poly.entity_id
_entity_poly.type
_entity_poly.pdbx_seq_one_letter_code
_entity_poly.pdbx_strand_id
1 'polypeptide(L)'
;MYQVDFQSQNFPYFITSEEEDPSEIALKRLAYKSVWPPLLFGSAFMTWHHKTWEKILKLVTRKRKLSFLVMDLFRHTHHSAWHTMHNVICGGAKMMDPCLEILRRVGARVTVVQGSRDQVVPVECSNNIKVMVPDAEVKIIKGANHNKVIMGREKQFAEDLEHIWDSVNDAVNSR
;
A
#
# COMPACT_ATOMS: atom_id res chain seq x y z
N MET A 1 0.66 28.31 12.17
CA MET A 1 0.79 27.55 13.42
C MET A 1 -0.59 26.96 13.71
N TYR A 2 -0.85 25.75 13.22
CA TYR A 2 -2.05 25.00 13.56
C TYR A 2 -1.59 23.71 14.20
N GLN A 3 -1.67 23.72 15.53
CA GLN A 3 -1.45 22.60 16.41
C GLN A 3 -2.76 21.82 16.42
N VAL A 4 -2.74 20.60 15.88
CA VAL A 4 -3.86 19.67 16.00
C VAL A 4 -3.45 18.68 17.07
N ASP A 5 -4.03 18.83 18.25
CA ASP A 5 -3.88 17.93 19.38
C ASP A 5 -4.46 16.55 19.01
N PHE A 6 -3.58 15.62 18.63
CA PHE A 6 -3.92 14.20 18.46
C PHE A 6 -3.76 13.50 19.81
N GLN A 7 -4.77 13.65 20.67
CA GLN A 7 -4.89 12.84 21.87
C GLN A 7 -5.14 11.36 21.49
N SER A 8 -4.17 10.51 21.85
CA SER A 8 -4.32 9.10 22.23
C SER A 8 -5.61 8.39 21.77
N GLN A 9 -5.64 7.94 20.52
CA GLN A 9 -6.53 6.88 20.09
C GLN A 9 -5.70 5.79 19.43
N ASN A 10 -5.79 4.57 19.95
CA ASN A 10 -5.21 3.38 19.35
C ASN A 10 -5.79 3.23 17.93
N PHE A 11 -5.02 3.54 16.90
CA PHE A 11 -5.44 3.34 15.51
C PHE A 11 -4.94 1.98 15.02
N PRO A 12 -5.80 0.97 14.84
CA PRO A 12 -5.43 -0.22 14.08
C PRO A 12 -5.15 0.16 12.60
N TYR A 13 -4.32 -0.63 11.90
CA TYR A 13 -3.91 -0.39 10.51
C TYR A 13 -5.06 -0.12 9.56
N PHE A 14 -6.13 -0.88 9.74
CA PHE A 14 -7.44 -0.59 9.24
C PHE A 14 -8.34 -0.47 10.47
N ILE A 15 -9.09 0.62 10.57
CA ILE A 15 -10.17 0.71 11.56
C ILE A 15 -11.13 -0.40 11.18
N THR A 16 -11.06 -1.57 11.77
CA THR A 16 -12.12 -2.56 11.63
C THR A 16 -13.27 -2.05 12.49
N SER A 17 -14.18 -1.25 11.91
CA SER A 17 -15.52 -1.18 12.47
C SER A 17 -16.15 -2.55 12.22
N GLU A 18 -16.83 -3.12 13.20
CA GLU A 18 -17.45 -4.45 13.08
C GLU A 18 -18.51 -4.52 11.96
N GLU A 19 -18.82 -3.41 11.29
CA GLU A 19 -19.87 -3.27 10.29
C GLU A 19 -19.37 -2.94 8.86
N GLU A 20 -18.12 -2.53 8.63
CA GLU A 20 -17.63 -2.16 7.28
C GLU A 20 -16.47 -3.06 6.81
N ASP A 21 -16.50 -3.48 5.54
CA ASP A 21 -15.45 -4.35 4.98
C ASP A 21 -14.10 -3.59 4.94
N PRO A 22 -12.97 -4.21 5.35
CA PRO A 22 -11.66 -3.55 5.37
C PRO A 22 -11.25 -2.91 4.05
N SER A 23 -11.71 -3.47 2.92
CA SER A 23 -11.46 -2.89 1.61
C SER A 23 -12.24 -1.59 1.38
N GLU A 24 -13.47 -1.47 1.89
CA GLU A 24 -14.27 -0.25 1.80
C GLU A 24 -13.63 0.89 2.59
N ILE A 25 -13.07 0.57 3.77
CA ILE A 25 -12.38 1.54 4.63
C ILE A 25 -11.06 2.00 3.99
N ALA A 26 -10.32 1.08 3.37
CA ALA A 26 -9.14 1.40 2.58
C ALA A 26 -9.49 2.31 1.39
N LEU A 27 -10.57 2.00 0.68
CA LEU A 27 -11.06 2.80 -0.45
C LEU A 27 -11.52 4.19 -0.01
N LYS A 28 -12.28 4.31 1.09
CA LYS A 28 -12.70 5.61 1.66
C LYS A 28 -11.50 6.49 2.03
N ARG A 29 -10.46 5.92 2.65
CA ARG A 29 -9.22 6.65 2.97
C ARG A 29 -8.44 7.07 1.71
N LEU A 30 -8.34 6.20 0.71
CA LEU A 30 -7.66 6.49 -0.55
C LEU A 30 -8.39 7.55 -1.38
N ALA A 31 -9.71 7.50 -1.40
CA ALA A 31 -10.58 8.45 -2.09
C ALA A 31 -10.47 9.85 -1.46
N TYR A 32 -10.47 9.94 -0.12
CA TYR A 32 -10.35 11.22 0.59
C TYR A 32 -8.99 11.92 0.38
N LYS A 33 -7.89 11.14 0.26
CA LYS A 33 -6.56 11.69 0.00
C LYS A 33 -6.33 12.13 -1.45
N SER A 34 -7.17 11.69 -2.39
CA SER A 34 -6.94 11.90 -3.82
C SER A 34 -7.96 12.88 -4.40
N VAL A 35 -7.70 14.19 -4.28
CA VAL A 35 -8.28 15.13 -5.26
C VAL A 35 -7.54 14.85 -6.57
N TRP A 36 -8.19 14.12 -7.47
CA TRP A 36 -7.53 13.56 -8.64
C TRP A 36 -6.93 14.67 -9.51
N PRO A 37 -5.63 14.62 -9.86
CA PRO A 37 -5.07 15.46 -10.90
C PRO A 37 -5.91 15.31 -12.18
N PRO A 38 -6.17 16.37 -12.95
CA PRO A 38 -7.06 16.32 -14.11
C PRO A 38 -6.73 15.20 -15.11
N LEU A 39 -5.44 14.85 -15.23
CA LEU A 39 -4.95 13.76 -16.07
C LEU A 39 -5.32 12.36 -15.53
N LEU A 40 -5.17 12.14 -14.22
CA LEU A 40 -5.57 10.87 -13.61
C LEU A 40 -7.09 10.74 -13.56
N PHE A 41 -7.80 11.85 -13.29
CA PHE A 41 -9.26 11.91 -13.40
C PHE A 41 -9.72 11.57 -14.83
N GLY A 42 -9.02 12.11 -15.84
CA GLY A 42 -9.21 11.76 -17.24
C GLY A 42 -9.04 10.26 -17.48
N SER A 43 -7.97 9.65 -16.95
CA SER A 43 -7.74 8.21 -17.07
C SER A 43 -8.83 7.35 -16.41
N ALA A 44 -9.36 7.77 -15.25
CA ALA A 44 -10.50 7.11 -14.61
C ALA A 44 -11.79 7.28 -15.45
N PHE A 45 -12.01 8.45 -16.04
CA PHE A 45 -13.13 8.68 -16.96
C PHE A 45 -12.98 7.84 -18.25
N MET A 46 -11.76 7.67 -18.78
CA MET A 46 -11.45 6.78 -19.91
C MET A 46 -11.89 5.32 -19.66
N THR A 47 -11.92 4.90 -18.40
CA THR A 47 -12.32 3.53 -18.02
C THR A 47 -13.83 3.32 -17.91
N TRP A 48 -14.64 4.39 -17.87
CA TRP A 48 -16.09 4.31 -17.76
C TRP A 48 -16.75 4.21 -19.15
N HIS A 49 -17.07 2.99 -19.54
CA HIS A 49 -17.76 2.56 -20.77
C HIS A 49 -17.04 2.80 -22.11
N HIS A 50 -16.37 1.75 -22.58
CA HIS A 50 -15.82 1.61 -23.94
C HIS A 50 -16.75 2.09 -25.06
N LYS A 51 -18.06 1.77 -25.00
CA LYS A 51 -19.05 2.18 -26.01
C LYS A 51 -19.33 3.68 -26.02
N THR A 52 -19.17 4.36 -24.89
CA THR A 52 -19.37 5.80 -24.74
C THR A 52 -18.17 6.56 -25.29
N TRP A 53 -16.96 6.08 -25.02
CA TRP A 53 -15.73 6.63 -25.57
C TRP A 53 -15.61 6.48 -27.07
N GLU A 54 -16.05 5.35 -27.63
CA GLU A 54 -16.10 5.18 -29.08
C GLU A 54 -16.94 6.29 -29.75
N LYS A 55 -18.05 6.69 -29.13
CA LYS A 55 -18.91 7.78 -29.62
C LYS A 55 -18.28 9.15 -29.41
N ILE A 56 -17.69 9.42 -28.24
CA ILE A 56 -17.01 10.69 -27.92
C ILE A 56 -15.81 10.92 -28.83
N LEU A 57 -14.96 9.91 -29.01
CA LEU A 57 -13.78 9.99 -29.88
C LEU A 57 -14.18 10.09 -31.36
N LYS A 58 -15.24 9.39 -31.81
CA LYS A 58 -15.79 9.59 -33.17
C LYS A 58 -16.31 11.02 -33.37
N LEU A 59 -16.88 11.64 -32.34
CA LEU A 59 -17.34 13.03 -32.35
C LEU A 59 -16.18 14.03 -32.38
N VAL A 60 -15.17 13.84 -31.52
CA VAL A 60 -14.02 14.76 -31.37
C VAL A 60 -13.07 14.66 -32.56
N THR A 61 -12.71 13.44 -32.98
CA THR A 61 -11.73 13.24 -34.05
C THR A 61 -12.36 13.28 -35.44
N ARG A 62 -13.71 13.31 -35.55
CA ARG A 62 -14.51 13.31 -36.79
C ARG A 62 -14.18 12.16 -37.77
N LYS A 63 -13.33 11.22 -37.38
CA LYS A 63 -12.91 10.04 -38.15
C LYS A 63 -13.68 8.81 -37.68
N ARG A 64 -14.29 8.08 -38.63
CA ARG A 64 -15.10 6.88 -38.33
C ARG A 64 -14.27 5.67 -37.85
N LYS A 65 -12.97 5.63 -38.14
CA LYS A 65 -12.05 4.56 -37.73
C LYS A 65 -11.11 5.07 -36.65
N LEU A 66 -11.39 4.72 -35.40
CA LEU A 66 -10.41 4.80 -34.32
C LEU A 66 -9.42 3.65 -34.48
N SER A 67 -8.14 3.89 -34.22
CA SER A 67 -7.13 2.85 -34.28
C SER A 67 -7.44 1.78 -33.23
N PHE A 68 -7.53 0.52 -33.66
CA PHE A 68 -7.73 -0.63 -32.78
C PHE A 68 -6.77 -0.63 -31.59
N LEU A 69 -5.53 -0.18 -31.81
CA LEU A 69 -4.49 -0.04 -30.77
C LEU A 69 -4.87 0.90 -29.63
N VAL A 70 -5.55 2.01 -29.93
CA VAL A 70 -5.96 2.98 -28.91
C VAL A 70 -7.09 2.38 -28.06
N MET A 71 -8.01 1.66 -28.71
CA MET A 71 -9.11 0.99 -28.02
C MET A 71 -8.61 -0.16 -27.12
N ASP A 72 -7.63 -0.92 -27.63
CA ASP A 72 -6.98 -2.01 -26.91
C ASP A 72 -6.18 -1.49 -25.71
N LEU A 73 -5.45 -0.39 -25.87
CA LEU A 73 -4.71 0.27 -24.79
C LEU A 73 -5.62 0.65 -23.61
N PHE A 74 -6.79 1.24 -23.86
CA PHE A 74 -7.73 1.60 -22.79
C PHE A 74 -8.36 0.38 -22.11
N ARG A 75 -8.64 -0.69 -22.86
CA ARG A 75 -9.13 -1.95 -22.30
C ARG A 75 -8.12 -2.58 -21.35
N HIS A 76 -6.85 -2.63 -21.74
CA HIS A 76 -5.77 -3.16 -20.90
C HIS A 76 -5.50 -2.29 -19.67
N THR A 77 -5.61 -0.97 -19.82
CA THR A 77 -5.45 -0.02 -18.69
C THR A 77 -6.56 -0.20 -17.66
N HIS A 78 -7.82 -0.35 -18.09
CA HIS A 78 -8.94 -0.62 -17.19
C HIS A 78 -8.80 -1.95 -16.44
N HIS A 79 -8.43 -3.02 -17.16
CA HIS A 79 -8.25 -4.34 -16.55
C HIS A 79 -7.11 -4.33 -15.53
N SER A 80 -6.00 -3.66 -15.85
CA SER A 80 -4.85 -3.52 -14.94
C SER A 80 -5.20 -2.67 -13.71
N ALA A 81 -5.95 -1.59 -13.89
CA ALA A 81 -6.43 -0.76 -12.78
C ALA A 81 -7.39 -1.51 -11.86
N TRP A 82 -8.33 -2.29 -12.43
CA TRP A 82 -9.26 -3.13 -11.68
C TRP A 82 -8.53 -4.22 -10.88
N HIS A 83 -7.58 -4.93 -11.50
CA HIS A 83 -6.78 -5.94 -10.80
C HIS A 83 -5.91 -5.35 -9.70
N THR A 84 -5.32 -4.18 -9.93
CA THR A 84 -4.55 -3.48 -8.89
C THR A 84 -5.44 -3.10 -7.72
N MET A 85 -6.63 -2.56 -7.99
CA MET A 85 -7.59 -2.21 -6.95
C MET A 85 -8.02 -3.44 -6.15
N HIS A 86 -8.56 -4.47 -6.80
CA HIS A 86 -9.12 -5.61 -6.09
C HIS A 86 -8.06 -6.51 -5.44
N ASN A 87 -6.95 -6.80 -6.13
CA ASN A 87 -5.99 -7.78 -5.62
C ASN A 87 -4.96 -7.15 -4.68
N VAL A 88 -4.50 -5.93 -4.97
CA VAL A 88 -3.43 -5.29 -4.20
C VAL A 88 -4.03 -4.44 -3.08
N ILE A 89 -4.97 -3.55 -3.39
CA ILE A 89 -5.54 -2.63 -2.39
C ILE A 89 -6.56 -3.34 -1.50
N CYS A 90 -7.62 -3.89 -2.09
CA CYS A 90 -8.69 -4.55 -1.34
C CYS A 90 -8.20 -5.87 -0.71
N GLY A 91 -7.50 -6.70 -1.51
CA GLY A 91 -6.91 -7.95 -1.05
C GLY A 91 -5.86 -7.75 0.04
N GLY A 92 -4.95 -6.79 -0.16
CA GLY A 92 -3.93 -6.44 0.84
C GLY A 92 -4.55 -5.96 2.16
N ALA A 93 -5.52 -5.05 2.10
CA ALA A 93 -6.21 -4.55 3.29
C ALA A 93 -6.92 -5.67 4.08
N LYS A 94 -7.52 -6.63 3.38
CA LYS A 94 -8.23 -7.76 4.01
C LYS A 94 -7.32 -8.81 4.62
N MET A 95 -6.12 -9.00 4.08
CA MET A 95 -5.21 -10.08 4.49
C MET A 95 -4.14 -9.64 5.49
N MET A 96 -3.85 -8.34 5.60
CA MET A 96 -2.80 -7.81 6.48
C MET A 96 -3.03 -8.21 7.95
N ASP A 97 -4.22 -7.96 8.49
CA ASP A 97 -4.51 -8.21 9.91
C ASP A 97 -4.54 -9.72 10.25
N PRO A 98 -5.21 -10.60 9.47
CA PRO A 98 -5.13 -12.04 9.68
C PRO A 98 -3.70 -12.60 9.58
N CYS A 99 -2.88 -12.09 8.65
CA CYS A 99 -1.49 -12.53 8.52
C CYS A 99 -0.67 -12.18 9.76
N LEU A 100 -0.79 -10.95 10.27
CA LEU A 100 -0.09 -10.54 11.49
C LEU A 100 -0.56 -11.33 12.72
N GLU A 101 -1.85 -11.65 12.80
CA GLU A 101 -2.41 -12.50 13.86
C GLU A 101 -1.82 -13.92 13.82
N ILE A 102 -1.67 -14.51 12.63
CA ILE A 102 -1.02 -15.82 12.47
C ILE A 102 0.44 -15.74 12.93
N LEU A 103 1.19 -14.72 12.49
CA LEU A 103 2.59 -14.51 12.87
C LEU A 103 2.74 -14.39 14.40
N ARG A 104 1.83 -13.70 15.06
CA ARG A 104 1.77 -13.63 16.53
C ARG A 104 1.55 -15.01 17.16
N ARG A 105 0.56 -15.77 16.68
CA ARG A 105 0.20 -17.09 17.25
C ARG A 105 1.31 -18.11 17.13
N VAL A 106 2.06 -18.10 16.01
CA VAL A 106 3.19 -19.00 15.82
C VAL A 106 4.47 -18.51 16.51
N GLY A 107 4.43 -17.33 17.16
CA GLY A 107 5.59 -16.74 17.82
C GLY A 107 6.71 -16.39 16.84
N ALA A 108 6.37 -16.06 15.59
CA ALA A 108 7.36 -15.69 14.59
C ALA A 108 8.01 -14.36 14.97
N ARG A 109 9.33 -14.27 14.81
CA ARG A 109 10.04 -13.01 14.96
C ARG A 109 9.76 -12.13 13.75
N VAL A 110 9.19 -10.96 14.00
CA VAL A 110 8.86 -9.96 12.97
C VAL A 110 9.80 -8.78 13.11
N THR A 111 10.52 -8.42 12.04
CA THR A 111 11.32 -7.19 11.99
C THR A 111 10.79 -6.30 10.87
N VAL A 112 10.46 -5.06 11.22
CA VAL A 112 9.94 -4.03 10.32
C VAL A 112 11.00 -2.95 10.15
N VAL A 113 11.43 -2.72 8.91
CA VAL A 113 12.42 -1.69 8.59
C VAL A 113 11.73 -0.57 7.81
N GLN A 114 11.80 0.66 8.30
CA GLN A 114 11.13 1.80 7.66
C GLN A 114 12.02 3.04 7.65
N GLY A 115 11.88 3.87 6.61
CA GLY A 115 12.57 5.16 6.51
C GLY A 115 11.83 6.27 7.27
N SER A 116 12.55 7.15 7.96
CA SER A 116 11.95 8.25 8.72
C SER A 116 11.35 9.37 7.85
N ARG A 117 11.58 9.34 6.54
CA ARG A 117 11.05 10.27 5.53
C ARG A 117 10.30 9.52 4.44
N ASP A 118 9.74 8.36 4.77
CA ASP A 118 8.88 7.60 3.86
C ASP A 118 7.59 8.40 3.60
N GLN A 119 7.31 8.64 2.32
CA GLN A 119 6.11 9.35 1.86
C GLN A 119 5.06 8.39 1.27
N VAL A 120 5.43 7.12 1.09
CA VAL A 120 4.56 6.05 0.59
C VAL A 120 3.83 5.41 1.76
N VAL A 121 4.56 5.08 2.83
CA VAL A 121 4.01 4.51 4.06
C VAL A 121 4.36 5.45 5.23
N PRO A 122 3.36 6.04 5.93
CA PRO A 122 3.60 6.88 7.12
C PRO A 122 4.35 6.12 8.22
N VAL A 123 5.13 6.79 9.07
CA VAL A 123 5.97 6.12 10.10
C VAL A 123 5.15 5.55 11.26
N GLU A 124 3.99 6.14 11.52
CA GLU A 124 2.94 5.56 12.38
C GLU A 124 2.58 4.14 11.90
N CYS A 125 2.75 3.95 10.59
CA CYS A 125 2.62 2.75 9.80
C CYS A 125 3.50 1.55 10.22
N SER A 126 4.48 1.74 11.09
CA SER A 126 5.27 0.64 11.68
C SER A 126 4.99 0.51 13.17
N ASN A 127 4.73 1.63 13.85
CA ASN A 127 4.35 1.66 15.25
C ASN A 127 3.08 0.88 15.53
N ASN A 128 2.08 0.96 14.64
CA ASN A 128 0.86 0.17 14.82
C ASN A 128 1.15 -1.35 14.71
N ILE A 129 2.28 -1.80 14.08
CA ILE A 129 2.54 -3.25 13.89
C ILE A 129 2.84 -3.84 15.26
N LYS A 130 3.51 -3.07 16.12
CA LYS A 130 3.74 -3.43 17.52
C LYS A 130 2.47 -3.57 18.33
N VAL A 131 1.37 -2.89 17.96
CA VAL A 131 0.08 -3.08 18.64
C VAL A 131 -0.49 -4.47 18.32
N MET A 132 -0.34 -4.93 17.08
CA MET A 132 -0.84 -6.25 16.65
C MET A 132 0.11 -7.39 17.05
N VAL A 133 1.43 -7.16 16.94
CA VAL A 133 2.51 -8.10 17.25
C VAL A 133 3.49 -7.41 18.20
N PRO A 134 3.29 -7.50 19.54
CA PRO A 134 4.10 -6.77 20.53
C PRO A 134 5.61 -7.06 20.45
N ASP A 135 5.96 -8.28 20.08
CA ASP A 135 7.35 -8.74 19.94
C ASP A 135 8.01 -8.30 18.62
N ALA A 136 7.31 -7.53 17.78
CA ALA A 136 7.86 -7.03 16.53
C ALA A 136 8.94 -5.96 16.78
N GLU A 137 10.11 -6.17 16.19
CA GLU A 137 11.19 -5.18 16.18
C GLU A 137 10.93 -4.15 15.08
N VAL A 138 10.96 -2.85 15.40
CA VAL A 138 10.81 -1.77 14.42
C VAL A 138 12.11 -0.98 14.36
N LYS A 139 12.76 -1.00 13.19
CA LYS A 139 13.99 -0.26 12.89
C LYS A 139 13.68 0.93 12.00
N ILE A 140 13.83 2.14 12.53
CA ILE A 140 13.62 3.40 11.78
C ILE A 140 14.95 3.96 11.29
N ILE A 141 15.13 4.02 9.96
CA ILE A 141 16.33 4.56 9.33
C ILE A 141 16.16 6.07 9.14
N LYS A 142 16.96 6.84 9.87
CA LYS A 142 16.92 8.31 9.83
C LYS A 142 17.25 8.84 8.44
N GLY A 143 16.37 9.71 7.92
CA GLY A 143 16.57 10.40 6.63
C GLY A 143 16.28 9.57 5.39
N ALA A 144 15.99 8.27 5.51
CA ALA A 144 15.61 7.41 4.40
C ALA A 144 14.13 7.61 4.02
N ASN A 145 13.86 7.58 2.72
CA ASN A 145 12.51 7.42 2.17
C ASN A 145 12.28 5.95 1.80
N HIS A 146 11.09 5.62 1.26
CA HIS A 146 10.71 4.24 0.91
C HIS A 146 11.80 3.45 0.16
N ASN A 147 12.43 4.08 -0.84
CA ASN A 147 13.44 3.42 -1.66
C ASN A 147 14.81 3.38 -0.98
N LYS A 148 15.19 4.46 -0.28
CA LYS A 148 16.50 4.59 0.39
C LYS A 148 16.63 3.75 1.66
N VAL A 149 15.58 3.03 2.05
CA VAL A 149 15.70 1.95 3.04
C VAL A 149 16.72 0.91 2.56
N ILE A 150 16.67 0.58 1.26
CA ILE A 150 17.52 -0.43 0.61
C ILE A 150 18.53 0.24 -0.34
N MET A 151 18.04 1.11 -1.23
CA MET A 151 18.86 1.70 -2.30
C MET A 151 19.95 2.62 -1.74
N GLY A 152 21.21 2.35 -2.09
CA GLY A 152 22.40 3.02 -1.56
C GLY A 152 22.85 2.54 -0.18
N ARG A 153 22.17 1.53 0.39
CA ARG A 153 22.49 0.87 1.66
C ARG A 153 22.51 -0.65 1.51
N GLU A 154 22.64 -1.17 0.30
CA GLU A 154 22.44 -2.59 -0.03
C GLU A 154 23.37 -3.49 0.79
N LYS A 155 24.65 -3.12 0.90
CA LYS A 155 25.63 -3.87 1.69
C LYS A 155 25.29 -3.85 3.18
N GLN A 156 24.99 -2.67 3.73
CA GLN A 156 24.59 -2.55 5.14
C GLN A 156 23.28 -3.28 5.42
N PHE A 157 22.33 -3.23 4.49
CA PHE A 157 21.05 -3.90 4.61
C PHE A 157 21.21 -5.42 4.56
N ALA A 158 22.14 -5.94 3.74
CA ALA A 158 22.49 -7.36 3.74
C ALA A 158 23.11 -7.78 5.08
N GLU A 159 24.06 -7.01 5.61
CA GLU A 159 24.64 -7.24 6.96
C GLU A 159 23.56 -7.20 8.05
N ASP A 160 22.62 -6.24 7.98
CA ASP A 160 21.49 -6.15 8.90
C ASP A 160 20.59 -7.40 8.83
N LEU A 161 20.39 -7.98 7.64
CA LEU A 161 19.62 -9.20 7.44
C LEU A 161 20.36 -10.44 7.98
N GLU A 162 21.67 -10.53 7.77
CA GLU A 162 22.52 -11.59 8.34
C GLU A 162 22.43 -11.57 9.86
N HIS A 163 22.57 -10.40 10.49
CA HIS A 163 22.41 -10.26 11.94
C HIS A 163 21.02 -10.66 12.45
N ILE A 164 19.96 -10.31 11.71
CA ILE A 164 18.60 -10.74 12.06
C ILE A 164 18.52 -12.28 12.00
N TRP A 165 19.08 -12.89 10.95
CA TRP A 165 19.07 -14.34 10.77
C TRP A 165 19.87 -15.07 11.85
N ASP A 166 21.08 -14.62 12.15
CA ASP A 166 21.95 -15.22 13.17
C ASP A 166 21.31 -15.14 14.56
N SER A 167 20.71 -13.99 14.90
CA SER A 167 20.00 -13.86 16.17
C SER A 167 18.82 -14.84 16.30
N VAL A 168 18.22 -15.29 15.18
CA VAL A 168 17.16 -16.32 15.19
C VAL A 168 17.79 -17.69 15.46
N ASN A 169 18.89 -18.01 14.80
CA ASN A 169 19.61 -19.29 15.00
C ASN A 169 20.11 -19.42 16.46
N ASP A 170 20.66 -18.36 17.03
CA ASP A 170 21.13 -18.35 18.41
C ASP A 170 19.98 -18.54 19.42
N ALA A 171 18.81 -17.93 19.15
CA ALA A 171 17.61 -18.11 19.97
C ALA A 171 17.00 -19.52 19.86
N VAL A 172 17.22 -20.22 18.75
CA VAL A 172 16.81 -21.62 18.56
C VAL A 172 17.80 -22.58 19.24
N ASN A 173 19.10 -22.32 19.14
CA ASN A 173 20.16 -23.18 19.69
C ASN A 173 20.32 -23.04 21.22
N SER A 174 19.76 -22.00 21.83
CA SER A 174 19.78 -21.77 23.29
C SER A 174 18.54 -22.28 24.03
N ARG A 175 17.58 -22.90 23.31
CA ARG A 175 16.42 -23.62 23.87
C ARG A 175 16.66 -25.12 23.89
#